data_AF-A0A7W1VD99-F1
#
_entry.id   AF-A0A7W1VD99-F1
#
_cell.length_a   1.000
_cell.length_b   1.000
_cell.length_c   1.000
_cell.angle_alpha   90.00
_cell.angle_beta   90.00
_cell.angle_gamma   90.00
#
_symmetry.space_group_name_H-M   'P 1'
#
loop_
_entity.id
_entity.type
_entity.pdbx_description
1 polymer ?
#
loop_
_entity_poly.entity_id
_entity_poly.type
_entity_poly.pdbx_seq_one_letter_code
_entity_poly.pdbx_strand_id
1 'polypeptide(L)'
;MFQKVIHTRWIGIACLLVLLTLISSASVKAATLYGETTGNQLARFNSKAPSSAPTFSGLADSVAEPTRQLNALDFDGDSRADYVNYRIFISTVFISRSSANNTTFLGLQFGIGGSDIFQPGDYDGDSRADIAVFRPSSGTWFILQSSNNMFRAVQFGASTDQPVAQDYDGDRRTDLAVVRRSEGAMIWYVLRSSNNSFFGLNFGFSSDRVAPGDYDGDGKTDIAVKRGAPGEPATFFIQQSTGGFRSVQFGMGEDLVVPGDYDGDDKTDVAVVRPGSQLVWNIIRSSDNSVSVVRFGSKGQFTVQADYNGDGRTDIATFEPGRGLYFILQSPNQTFIAQQFGTSEDYPVGNYNTY
;
A
#
# COMPACT_ATOMS: atom_id res chain seq x y z
N MET A 1 -45.84 -14.32 -66.05
CA MET A 1 -45.25 -15.39 -65.22
C MET A 1 -44.77 -14.76 -63.92
N PHE A 2 -45.07 -15.39 -62.79
CA PHE A 2 -45.07 -14.83 -61.44
C PHE A 2 -43.71 -14.39 -60.85
N GLN A 3 -43.79 -13.49 -59.85
CA GLN A 3 -42.82 -13.14 -58.79
C GLN A 3 -41.58 -12.33 -59.20
N LYS A 4 -41.04 -11.36 -58.44
CA LYS A 4 -41.24 -10.89 -57.06
C LYS A 4 -40.66 -9.45 -56.98
N VAL A 5 -41.42 -8.45 -56.53
CA VAL A 5 -41.27 -7.73 -55.23
C VAL A 5 -39.95 -6.92 -55.12
N ILE A 6 -39.97 -5.59 -55.41
CA ILE A 6 -40.19 -4.42 -54.50
C ILE A 6 -39.06 -4.26 -53.47
N HIS A 7 -38.50 -3.09 -53.15
CA HIS A 7 -38.38 -1.76 -53.76
C HIS A 7 -37.31 -1.06 -52.91
N THR A 8 -36.39 -0.38 -53.58
CA THR A 8 -35.48 0.62 -53.05
C THR A 8 -36.25 1.76 -52.38
N ARG A 9 -35.78 2.24 -51.22
CA ARG A 9 -36.26 3.50 -50.63
C ARG A 9 -35.16 4.27 -49.85
N TRP A 10 -34.80 5.43 -50.42
CA TRP A 10 -34.36 6.74 -49.86
C TRP A 10 -33.04 6.83 -49.06
N ILE A 11 -31.96 7.50 -49.54
CA ILE A 11 -31.67 8.98 -49.59
C ILE A 11 -31.74 9.62 -48.19
N GLY A 12 -30.72 10.27 -47.61
CA GLY A 12 -29.44 10.83 -48.12
C GLY A 12 -28.39 11.01 -47.00
N ILE A 13 -27.09 11.12 -47.36
CA ILE A 13 -26.23 12.35 -47.30
C ILE A 13 -26.12 12.89 -45.84
N ALA A 14 -25.00 12.95 -45.13
CA ALA A 14 -23.54 13.02 -45.39
C ALA A 14 -22.81 12.32 -44.19
N CYS A 15 -21.52 11.97 -44.14
CA CYS A 15 -20.30 12.56 -44.70
C CYS A 15 -19.13 11.54 -44.53
N LEU A 16 -18.24 11.48 -45.56
CA LEU A 16 -16.79 11.16 -45.56
C LEU A 16 -16.23 9.97 -44.71
N LEU A 17 -15.87 8.81 -45.28
CA LEU A 17 -14.55 8.41 -45.86
C LEU A 17 -13.38 8.58 -44.86
N VAL A 18 -12.58 7.58 -44.46
CA VAL A 18 -11.73 6.66 -45.26
C VAL A 18 -11.33 5.42 -44.43
N LEU A 19 -11.49 4.25 -45.06
CA LEU A 19 -10.62 3.06 -45.14
C LEU A 19 -9.52 2.81 -44.07
N LEU A 20 -9.54 1.61 -43.46
CA LEU A 20 -8.31 0.84 -43.23
C LEU A 20 -8.56 -0.67 -43.31
N THR A 21 -7.90 -1.31 -44.26
CA THR A 21 -7.94 -2.76 -44.53
C THR A 21 -6.83 -3.46 -43.74
N LEU A 22 -7.24 -4.27 -42.77
CA LEU A 22 -6.83 -5.65 -42.43
C LEU A 22 -5.39 -6.19 -42.68
N ILE A 23 -4.92 -6.91 -41.63
CA ILE A 23 -3.99 -8.08 -41.56
C ILE A 23 -2.54 -7.80 -41.12
N SER A 24 -2.19 -8.21 -39.88
CA SER A 24 -1.46 -9.47 -39.70
C SER A 24 -1.42 -9.92 -38.23
N SER A 25 -1.50 -11.24 -38.10
CA SER A 25 -1.56 -12.07 -36.91
C SER A 25 -0.21 -12.19 -36.20
N ALA A 26 -0.20 -12.03 -34.89
CA ALA A 26 0.61 -12.85 -33.98
C ALA A 26 -0.04 -12.85 -32.59
N SER A 27 -0.65 -13.98 -32.25
CA SER A 27 -1.05 -14.32 -30.90
C SER A 27 0.16 -14.33 -29.97
N VAL A 28 0.19 -13.47 -28.96
CA VAL A 28 0.96 -13.71 -27.75
C VAL A 28 -0.02 -13.73 -26.58
N LYS A 29 0.08 -14.83 -25.84
CA LYS A 29 -0.84 -15.35 -24.85
C LYS A 29 -1.18 -14.31 -23.78
N ALA A 30 -2.46 -14.18 -23.49
CA ALA A 30 -2.94 -13.64 -22.23
C ALA A 30 -2.33 -14.45 -21.07
N ALA A 31 -1.73 -13.76 -20.10
CA ALA A 31 -1.35 -14.31 -18.80
C ALA A 31 -1.99 -13.46 -17.69
N THR A 32 -3.25 -13.82 -17.45
CA THR A 32 -4.00 -13.96 -16.19
C THR A 32 -3.32 -13.62 -14.86
N LEU A 33 -4.01 -12.71 -14.13
CA LEU A 33 -4.26 -12.52 -12.68
C LEU A 33 -3.12 -12.44 -11.66
N TYR A 34 -3.16 -11.36 -10.86
CA TYR A 34 -3.38 -11.47 -9.40
C TYR A 34 -4.45 -10.46 -8.96
N GLY A 35 -5.66 -10.98 -8.72
CA GLY A 35 -6.72 -10.48 -7.84
C GLY A 35 -7.26 -9.05 -8.03
N GLU A 36 -8.23 -8.88 -8.93
CA GLU A 36 -9.16 -7.74 -8.89
C GLU A 36 -10.57 -8.15 -8.43
N THR A 37 -11.33 -7.10 -8.07
CA THR A 37 -12.80 -6.96 -8.07
C THR A 37 -13.57 -7.32 -6.80
N THR A 38 -13.32 -6.58 -5.71
CA THR A 38 -14.32 -5.76 -4.98
C THR A 38 -13.59 -4.98 -3.88
N GLY A 39 -13.38 -3.67 -4.07
CA GLY A 39 -12.85 -2.77 -3.04
C GLY A 39 -11.34 -2.50 -3.13
N ASN A 40 -11.02 -1.28 -3.58
CA ASN A 40 -10.03 -0.41 -2.96
C ASN A 40 -8.64 -0.97 -2.63
N GLN A 41 -7.86 -1.39 -3.64
CA GLN A 41 -6.39 -1.21 -3.73
C GLN A 41 -5.97 -1.11 -5.23
N LEU A 42 -4.87 -0.40 -5.49
CA LEU A 42 -4.53 0.43 -6.68
C LEU A 42 -4.48 -0.28 -8.06
N ALA A 43 -4.92 0.41 -9.13
CA ALA A 43 -4.89 -0.03 -10.54
C ALA A 43 -4.15 0.97 -11.48
N ARG A 44 -3.54 0.43 -12.56
CA ARG A 44 -2.63 1.07 -13.58
C ARG A 44 -3.32 2.07 -14.53
N PHE A 45 -2.55 2.86 -15.32
CA PHE A 45 -2.56 2.98 -16.81
C PHE A 45 -1.61 4.12 -17.33
N ASN A 46 -0.98 3.92 -18.51
CA ASN A 46 0.18 4.62 -19.12
C ASN A 46 0.21 6.17 -19.24
N SER A 47 1.34 6.84 -18.90
CA SER A 47 2.40 7.36 -19.82
C SER A 47 3.14 8.63 -19.35
N LYS A 48 4.48 8.62 -19.57
CA LYS A 48 5.50 9.71 -19.67
C LYS A 48 5.89 10.53 -18.42
N ALA A 49 7.21 10.65 -18.22
CA ALA A 49 7.88 11.25 -17.06
C ALA A 49 7.90 12.79 -17.03
N PRO A 50 7.89 13.43 -15.84
CA PRO A 50 8.21 14.84 -15.65
C PRO A 50 9.64 15.07 -15.15
N SER A 51 10.14 16.28 -15.44
CA SER A 51 11.53 16.71 -15.32
C SER A 51 11.67 17.93 -14.41
N SER A 52 11.79 17.72 -13.09
CA SER A 52 12.53 18.59 -12.15
C SER A 52 12.21 18.21 -10.69
N ALA A 53 13.24 17.97 -9.88
CA ALA A 53 13.13 17.69 -8.45
C ALA A 53 12.92 18.99 -7.65
N PRO A 54 11.90 19.09 -6.78
CA PRO A 54 11.79 20.14 -5.77
C PRO A 54 12.76 19.92 -4.61
N THR A 55 13.21 21.00 -4.00
CA THR A 55 14.11 21.01 -2.84
C THR A 55 13.32 21.05 -1.54
N PHE A 56 13.51 20.10 -0.60
CA PHE A 56 13.12 20.28 0.79
C PHE A 56 14.13 21.22 1.47
N SER A 57 13.67 22.36 1.96
CA SER A 57 14.39 23.08 3.01
C SER A 57 13.38 23.59 4.02
N GLY A 58 13.44 23.09 5.24
CA GLY A 58 12.64 23.64 6.33
C GLY A 58 12.53 22.71 7.54
N LEU A 59 13.42 22.97 8.51
CA LEU A 59 13.25 22.72 9.94
C LEU A 59 13.32 21.25 10.38
N ALA A 60 14.54 20.82 10.72
CA ALA A 60 14.75 19.79 11.70
C ALA A 60 14.49 20.39 13.09
N ASP A 61 13.57 19.80 13.87
CA ASP A 61 13.49 20.07 15.30
C ASP A 61 13.31 18.76 16.09
N SER A 62 14.27 18.57 16.99
CA SER A 62 14.32 17.79 18.23
C SER A 62 14.04 16.27 18.29
N VAL A 63 15.15 15.57 18.54
CA VAL A 63 15.34 14.38 19.41
C VAL A 63 14.58 13.11 19.05
N ALA A 64 15.29 12.22 18.34
CA ALA A 64 14.94 10.81 18.23
C ALA A 64 14.91 10.16 19.63
N GLU A 65 13.76 9.68 20.05
CA GLU A 65 13.66 8.78 21.19
C GLU A 65 14.15 7.38 20.76
N PRO A 66 15.07 6.71 21.49
CA PRO A 66 15.84 5.59 20.93
C PRO A 66 15.06 4.27 20.77
N THR A 67 13.78 4.25 21.15
CA THR A 67 12.97 3.03 21.31
C THR A 67 11.62 3.07 20.62
N ARG A 68 11.27 4.14 19.88
CA ARG A 68 9.91 4.28 19.36
C ARG A 68 9.82 4.00 17.86
N GLN A 69 8.95 3.03 17.55
CA GLN A 69 8.44 2.57 16.27
C GLN A 69 8.33 3.62 15.17
N LEU A 70 8.99 3.36 14.03
CA LEU A 70 8.98 4.27 12.88
C LEU A 70 7.70 4.08 12.05
N ASN A 71 6.91 5.14 11.98
CA ASN A 71 5.77 5.19 11.10
C ASN A 71 6.26 5.57 9.69
N ALA A 72 6.08 4.69 8.70
CA ALA A 72 6.37 5.01 7.29
C ALA A 72 5.55 6.18 6.72
N LEU A 73 4.62 6.76 7.50
CA LEU A 73 3.91 7.98 7.16
C LEU A 73 4.31 9.19 8.01
N ASP A 74 5.33 9.10 8.87
CA ASP A 74 5.85 10.23 9.63
C ASP A 74 6.94 10.95 8.81
N PHE A 75 6.58 11.97 8.04
CA PHE A 75 7.52 12.68 7.17
C PHE A 75 8.26 13.82 7.88
N ASP A 76 7.84 14.20 9.08
CA ASP A 76 8.43 15.31 9.83
C ASP A 76 9.11 14.93 11.15
N GLY A 77 9.03 13.65 11.52
CA GLY A 77 9.70 13.06 12.66
C GLY A 77 9.01 13.33 13.99
N ASP A 78 7.73 13.72 14.00
CA ASP A 78 6.98 14.01 15.23
C ASP A 78 6.36 12.76 15.90
N SER A 79 6.69 11.57 15.37
CA SER A 79 6.19 10.26 15.81
C SER A 79 4.67 10.12 15.67
N ARG A 80 4.05 10.86 14.75
CA ARG A 80 2.66 10.68 14.33
C ARG A 80 2.60 10.42 12.83
N ALA A 81 1.61 9.65 12.43
CA ALA A 81 1.28 9.49 11.03
C ALA A 81 0.83 10.84 10.44
N ASP A 82 1.45 11.23 9.33
CA ASP A 82 0.91 12.28 8.47
C ASP A 82 -0.23 11.75 7.60
N TYR A 83 -1.09 12.66 7.16
CA TYR A 83 -2.09 12.32 6.16
C TYR A 83 -1.45 12.34 4.78
N VAL A 84 -1.56 11.24 4.04
CA VAL A 84 -0.88 11.08 2.75
C VAL A 84 -1.83 10.62 1.67
N ASN A 85 -1.87 11.39 0.59
CA ASN A 85 -2.68 11.12 -0.59
C ASN A 85 -1.78 11.03 -1.81
N TYR A 86 -1.86 9.94 -2.56
CA TYR A 86 -1.15 9.76 -3.81
C TYR A 86 -2.11 9.88 -4.99
N ARG A 87 -1.89 10.92 -5.80
CA ARG A 87 -2.58 11.09 -7.08
C ARG A 87 -1.82 10.37 -8.17
N ILE A 88 -2.18 9.11 -8.36
CA ILE A 88 -1.46 8.16 -9.22
C ILE A 88 -1.29 8.71 -10.64
N PHE A 89 -2.32 9.29 -11.26
CA PHE A 89 -2.29 9.69 -12.67
C PHE A 89 -1.23 10.75 -12.99
N ILE A 90 -0.84 11.55 -12.00
CA ILE A 90 0.18 12.59 -12.15
C ILE A 90 1.43 12.30 -11.32
N SER A 91 1.49 11.17 -10.61
CA SER A 91 2.58 10.80 -9.71
C SER A 91 2.83 11.86 -8.63
N THR A 92 1.77 12.46 -8.10
CA THR A 92 1.90 13.52 -7.09
C THR A 92 1.50 12.98 -5.73
N VAL A 93 2.43 13.04 -4.77
CA VAL A 93 2.16 12.79 -3.36
C VAL A 93 1.79 14.10 -2.69
N PHE A 94 0.73 14.08 -1.89
CA PHE A 94 0.30 15.16 -1.03
C PHE A 94 0.44 14.71 0.41
N ILE A 95 1.15 15.48 1.23
CA ILE A 95 1.44 15.16 2.64
C ILE A 95 0.95 16.32 3.50
N SER A 96 0.02 16.07 4.42
CA SER A 96 -0.37 17.05 5.44
C SER A 96 0.23 16.64 6.78
N ARG A 97 1.08 17.52 7.29
CA ARG A 97 1.89 17.27 8.47
C ARG A 97 1.12 17.39 9.77
N SER A 98 1.23 16.38 10.62
CA SER A 98 0.69 16.30 11.99
C SER A 98 1.13 17.50 12.83
N SER A 99 2.42 17.84 12.82
CA SER A 99 3.01 18.94 13.60
C SER A 99 2.47 20.33 13.22
N ALA A 100 1.96 20.48 11.99
CA ALA A 100 1.36 21.71 11.48
C ALA A 100 -0.16 21.78 11.71
N ASN A 101 -0.70 20.96 12.63
CA ASN A 101 -2.13 20.79 12.89
C ASN A 101 -2.94 20.48 11.61
N ASN A 102 -2.31 19.82 10.62
CA ASN A 102 -2.93 19.50 9.32
C ASN A 102 -3.48 20.71 8.55
N THR A 103 -2.94 21.91 8.78
CA THR A 103 -3.41 23.15 8.14
C THR A 103 -2.66 23.50 6.85
N THR A 104 -1.51 22.85 6.63
CA THR A 104 -0.69 23.01 5.42
C THR A 104 -0.38 21.63 4.84
N PHE A 105 -0.03 21.61 3.56
CA PHE A 105 0.38 20.39 2.90
C PHE A 105 1.53 20.65 1.92
N LEU A 106 2.36 19.62 1.74
CA LEU A 106 3.30 19.50 0.64
C LEU A 106 2.60 18.80 -0.52
N GLY A 107 2.77 19.31 -1.75
CA GLY A 107 2.44 18.59 -2.97
C GLY A 107 3.70 18.38 -3.79
N LEU A 108 4.13 17.13 -3.97
CA LEU A 108 5.35 16.78 -4.69
C LEU A 108 5.04 15.81 -5.81
N GLN A 109 5.38 16.19 -7.05
CA GLN A 109 5.43 15.25 -8.15
C GLN A 109 6.71 14.41 -8.08
N PHE A 110 6.58 13.10 -7.91
CA PHE A 110 7.69 12.16 -7.82
C PHE A 110 7.35 10.85 -8.52
N GLY A 111 8.10 10.51 -9.57
CA GLY A 111 7.87 9.32 -10.39
C GLY A 111 7.12 9.58 -11.70
N ILE A 112 6.54 8.51 -12.26
CA ILE A 112 5.75 8.52 -13.49
C ILE A 112 4.30 8.19 -13.19
N GLY A 113 3.41 9.05 -13.69
CA GLY A 113 1.99 8.94 -13.49
C GLY A 113 1.42 7.64 -14.07
N GLY A 114 0.56 6.99 -13.29
CA GLY A 114 -0.20 5.80 -13.70
C GLY A 114 0.60 4.49 -13.74
N SER A 115 1.90 4.51 -13.44
CA SER A 115 2.76 3.31 -13.43
C SER A 115 3.44 3.02 -12.11
N ASP A 116 3.87 4.07 -11.40
CA ASP A 116 4.71 3.93 -10.23
C ASP A 116 3.85 3.71 -8.97
N ILE A 117 4.28 2.78 -8.12
CA ILE A 117 3.61 2.40 -6.87
C ILE A 117 4.31 3.15 -5.74
N PHE A 118 3.57 3.98 -5.01
CA PHE A 118 4.10 4.71 -3.86
C PHE A 118 4.42 3.76 -2.70
N GLN A 119 5.61 3.93 -2.11
CA GLN A 119 6.20 3.07 -1.08
C GLN A 119 7.03 3.92 -0.10
N PRO A 120 6.39 4.75 0.73
CA PRO A 120 7.14 5.57 1.68
C PRO A 120 7.77 4.70 2.77
N GLY A 121 8.78 5.23 3.44
CA GLY A 121 9.52 4.55 4.51
C GLY A 121 10.84 5.26 4.75
N ASP A 122 11.45 5.06 5.91
CA ASP A 122 12.77 5.62 6.22
C ASP A 122 13.87 4.77 5.55
N TYR A 123 14.35 5.11 4.36
CA TYR A 123 15.38 4.35 3.63
C TYR A 123 16.81 4.86 3.92
N ASP A 124 16.97 5.93 4.68
CA ASP A 124 18.25 6.56 4.97
C ASP A 124 18.65 6.58 6.45
N GLY A 125 17.72 6.24 7.34
CA GLY A 125 17.89 6.06 8.77
C GLY A 125 17.79 7.35 9.57
N ASP A 126 17.12 8.38 9.06
CA ASP A 126 16.93 9.65 9.77
C ASP A 126 15.67 9.72 10.63
N SER A 127 14.95 8.60 10.74
CA SER A 127 13.68 8.45 11.46
C SER A 127 12.51 9.22 10.86
N ARG A 128 12.61 9.64 9.60
CA ARG A 128 11.51 10.23 8.85
C ARG A 128 11.24 9.42 7.60
N ALA A 129 9.99 9.39 7.18
CA ALA A 129 9.61 8.78 5.93
C ALA A 129 10.23 9.52 4.74
N ASP A 130 10.91 8.78 3.89
CA ASP A 130 11.33 9.22 2.56
C ASP A 130 10.17 9.07 1.56
N ILE A 131 10.27 9.83 0.48
CA ILE A 131 9.36 9.70 -0.66
C ILE A 131 9.96 8.69 -1.62
N ALA A 132 9.34 7.52 -1.74
CA ALA A 132 9.80 6.50 -2.67
C ALA A 132 8.67 5.88 -3.51
N VAL A 133 9.05 5.41 -4.69
CA VAL A 133 8.18 4.68 -5.61
C VAL A 133 8.90 3.45 -6.19
N PHE A 134 8.15 2.36 -6.36
CA PHE A 134 8.57 1.22 -7.17
C PHE A 134 7.96 1.32 -8.56
N ARG A 135 8.79 1.17 -9.60
CA ARG A 135 8.36 1.14 -10.99
C ARG A 135 8.37 -0.31 -11.49
N PRO A 136 7.20 -0.94 -11.69
CA PRO A 136 7.14 -2.31 -12.17
C PRO A 136 7.79 -2.47 -13.55
N SER A 137 7.53 -1.58 -14.51
CA SER A 137 8.01 -1.78 -15.90
C SER A 137 9.52 -2.04 -16.02
N SER A 138 10.32 -1.49 -15.12
CA SER A 138 11.75 -1.77 -15.02
C SER A 138 12.13 -2.62 -13.81
N GLY A 139 11.34 -2.68 -12.73
CA GLY A 139 11.72 -3.28 -11.45
C GLY A 139 12.62 -2.37 -10.61
N THR A 140 12.51 -1.05 -10.79
CA THR A 140 13.40 -0.06 -10.18
C THR A 140 12.70 0.68 -9.05
N TRP A 141 13.41 0.87 -7.94
CA TRP A 141 13.04 1.75 -6.84
C TRP A 141 13.63 3.13 -7.07
N PHE A 142 12.82 4.16 -6.86
CA PHE A 142 13.25 5.56 -6.86
C PHE A 142 12.94 6.14 -5.49
N ILE A 143 13.92 6.76 -4.85
CA ILE A 143 13.85 7.22 -3.47
C ILE A 143 14.37 8.65 -3.43
N LEU A 144 13.65 9.53 -2.74
CA LEU A 144 14.07 10.89 -2.40
C LEU A 144 14.20 10.98 -0.89
N GLN A 145 15.45 11.13 -0.44
CA GLN A 145 15.81 11.13 0.97
C GLN A 145 15.33 12.40 1.68
N SER A 146 14.68 12.25 2.83
CA SER A 146 14.17 13.29 3.73
C SER A 146 15.31 14.16 4.28
N SER A 147 16.42 13.53 4.68
CA SER A 147 17.50 14.17 5.41
C SER A 147 18.29 15.20 4.59
N ASN A 148 18.39 14.98 3.28
CA ASN A 148 19.33 15.71 2.42
C ASN A 148 18.86 15.90 0.96
N ASN A 149 17.64 15.45 0.61
CA ASN A 149 17.10 15.48 -0.76
C ASN A 149 17.89 14.69 -1.81
N MET A 150 18.75 13.76 -1.41
CA MET A 150 19.46 12.95 -2.39
C MET A 150 18.48 11.97 -3.05
N PHE A 151 18.56 11.96 -4.38
CA PHE A 151 17.82 11.01 -5.21
C PHE A 151 18.63 9.73 -5.39
N ARG A 152 17.98 8.59 -5.17
CA ARG A 152 18.54 7.25 -5.41
C ARG A 152 17.64 6.48 -6.36
N ALA A 153 18.26 5.73 -7.27
CA ALA A 153 17.59 4.77 -8.14
C ALA A 153 18.27 3.41 -7.99
N VAL A 154 17.52 2.38 -7.59
CA VAL A 154 18.05 1.03 -7.33
C VAL A 154 17.23 0.01 -8.09
N GLN A 155 17.87 -0.73 -8.99
CA GLN A 155 17.23 -1.82 -9.71
C GLN A 155 17.17 -3.07 -8.82
N PHE A 156 16.02 -3.31 -8.18
CA PHE A 156 15.79 -4.48 -7.34
C PHE A 156 14.35 -4.97 -7.48
N GLY A 157 14.15 -5.90 -8.41
CA GLY A 157 12.84 -6.45 -8.75
C GLY A 157 12.69 -6.69 -10.25
N ALA A 158 11.48 -7.05 -10.65
CA ALA A 158 11.05 -7.31 -12.02
C ALA A 158 9.62 -6.81 -12.25
N SER A 159 9.13 -6.91 -13.49
CA SER A 159 7.88 -6.28 -13.90
C SER A 159 6.57 -6.90 -13.42
N THR A 160 6.66 -8.09 -12.84
CA THR A 160 5.56 -8.81 -12.20
C THR A 160 5.60 -8.72 -10.68
N ASP A 161 6.63 -8.07 -10.13
CA ASP A 161 6.87 -8.07 -8.70
C ASP A 161 5.99 -7.01 -8.02
N GLN A 162 5.50 -7.33 -6.83
CA GLN A 162 4.75 -6.41 -5.97
C GLN A 162 5.69 -5.91 -4.87
N PRO A 163 5.79 -4.59 -4.62
CA PRO A 163 6.63 -4.06 -3.54
C PRO A 163 6.03 -4.36 -2.16
N VAL A 164 6.92 -4.67 -1.20
CA VAL A 164 6.63 -4.96 0.21
C VAL A 164 7.77 -4.43 1.10
N ALA A 165 8.29 -3.25 0.76
CA ALA A 165 9.44 -2.64 1.44
C ALA A 165 9.14 -2.40 2.92
N GLN A 166 10.12 -2.73 3.76
CA GLN A 166 10.03 -2.83 5.21
C GLN A 166 11.42 -3.13 5.80
N ASP A 167 11.68 -2.87 7.08
CA ASP A 167 12.89 -3.30 7.79
C ASP A 167 12.83 -4.80 8.15
N TYR A 168 13.44 -5.66 7.35
CA TYR A 168 13.49 -7.11 7.58
C TYR A 168 14.79 -7.56 8.27
N ASP A 169 15.75 -6.67 8.48
CA ASP A 169 17.03 -7.00 9.10
C ASP A 169 17.28 -6.36 10.48
N GLY A 170 16.39 -5.46 10.90
CA GLY A 170 16.32 -4.85 12.22
C GLY A 170 17.28 -3.70 12.39
N ASP A 171 17.72 -3.06 11.31
CA ASP A 171 18.63 -1.92 11.35
C ASP A 171 17.90 -0.55 11.40
N ARG A 172 16.57 -0.59 11.50
CA ARG A 172 15.63 0.54 11.55
C ARG A 172 15.59 1.35 10.26
N ARG A 173 16.02 0.76 9.14
CA ARG A 173 15.84 1.34 7.82
C ARG A 173 15.03 0.40 6.95
N THR A 174 14.22 1.00 6.10
CA THR A 174 13.37 0.30 5.17
C THR A 174 14.23 -0.45 4.15
N ASP A 175 14.12 -1.77 4.11
CA ASP A 175 14.74 -2.59 3.08
C ASP A 175 13.92 -2.55 1.78
N LEU A 176 14.62 -2.67 0.65
CA LEU A 176 13.94 -2.84 -0.63
C LEU A 176 13.48 -4.29 -0.74
N ALA A 177 12.17 -4.50 -0.82
CA ALA A 177 11.61 -5.84 -0.85
C ALA A 177 10.47 -5.97 -1.83
N VAL A 178 10.40 -7.12 -2.50
CA VAL A 178 9.35 -7.46 -3.44
C VAL A 178 8.88 -8.91 -3.28
N VAL A 179 7.61 -9.16 -3.59
CA VAL A 179 7.10 -10.52 -3.82
C VAL A 179 6.91 -10.79 -5.30
N ARG A 180 7.48 -11.89 -5.77
CA ARG A 180 7.28 -12.43 -7.11
C ARG A 180 6.37 -13.63 -7.04
N ARG A 181 5.31 -13.61 -7.83
CA ARG A 181 4.40 -14.74 -7.96
C ARG A 181 4.65 -15.48 -9.27
N SER A 182 5.13 -16.71 -9.18
CA SER A 182 5.50 -17.52 -10.35
C SER A 182 5.17 -18.98 -10.10
N GLU A 183 4.58 -19.65 -11.10
CA GLU A 183 4.34 -21.10 -11.08
C GLU A 183 3.57 -21.60 -9.83
N GLY A 184 2.63 -20.79 -9.33
CA GLY A 184 1.83 -21.11 -8.14
C GLY A 184 2.50 -20.79 -6.80
N ALA A 185 3.77 -20.38 -6.79
CA ALA A 185 4.49 -19.98 -5.59
C ALA A 185 4.54 -18.46 -5.43
N MET A 186 4.72 -18.01 -4.18
CA MET A 186 5.12 -16.65 -3.83
C MET A 186 6.57 -16.67 -3.31
N ILE A 187 7.44 -15.91 -3.95
CA ILE A 187 8.86 -15.81 -3.58
C ILE A 187 9.13 -14.37 -3.15
N TRP A 188 9.60 -14.21 -1.92
CA TRP A 188 10.02 -12.95 -1.33
C TRP A 188 11.48 -12.70 -1.69
N TYR A 189 11.80 -11.48 -2.11
CA TYR A 189 13.16 -11.01 -2.31
C TYR A 189 13.34 -9.75 -1.47
N VAL A 190 14.37 -9.73 -0.64
CA VAL A 190 14.67 -8.61 0.26
C VAL A 190 16.13 -8.23 0.09
N LEU A 191 16.38 -6.96 -0.20
CA LEU A 191 17.70 -6.34 -0.26
C LEU A 191 17.88 -5.49 1.00
N ARG A 192 18.74 -6.00 1.88
CA ARG A 192 19.04 -5.44 3.20
C ARG A 192 19.73 -4.10 3.08
N SER A 193 19.23 -3.11 3.81
CA SER A 193 19.76 -1.77 3.86
C SER A 193 21.09 -1.73 4.63
N SER A 194 21.26 -2.59 5.65
CA SER A 194 22.45 -2.67 6.53
C SER A 194 23.76 -2.93 5.78
N ASN A 195 23.69 -3.75 4.73
CA ASN A 195 24.89 -4.26 4.07
C ASN A 195 24.74 -4.52 2.56
N ASN A 196 23.59 -4.21 1.96
CA ASN A 196 23.27 -4.47 0.55
C ASN A 196 23.34 -5.96 0.13
N SER A 197 23.34 -6.89 1.08
CA SER A 197 23.11 -8.31 0.77
C SER A 197 21.62 -8.53 0.52
N PHE A 198 21.28 -9.56 -0.26
CA PHE A 198 19.89 -9.91 -0.48
C PHE A 198 19.65 -11.40 -0.21
N PHE A 199 18.41 -11.73 0.13
CA PHE A 199 17.95 -13.12 0.18
C PHE A 199 16.67 -13.31 -0.62
N GLY A 200 16.42 -14.57 -0.99
CA GLY A 200 15.18 -15.02 -1.61
C GLY A 200 14.57 -16.14 -0.78
N LEU A 201 13.27 -16.04 -0.47
CA LEU A 201 12.55 -17.04 0.31
C LEU A 201 11.25 -17.45 -0.40
N ASN A 202 11.07 -18.73 -0.66
CA ASN A 202 9.78 -19.25 -1.10
C ASN A 202 8.86 -19.39 0.12
N PHE A 203 7.86 -18.53 0.21
CA PHE A 203 6.90 -18.53 1.31
C PHE A 203 5.53 -18.06 0.83
N GLY A 204 4.59 -18.99 0.82
CA GLY A 204 3.22 -18.76 0.37
C GLY A 204 2.95 -19.27 -1.05
N PHE A 205 1.66 -19.32 -1.39
CA PHE A 205 1.18 -19.58 -2.73
C PHE A 205 0.87 -18.28 -3.44
N SER A 206 0.84 -18.32 -4.76
CA SER A 206 0.59 -17.12 -5.56
C SER A 206 -0.80 -16.51 -5.31
N SER A 207 -1.77 -17.30 -4.86
CA SER A 207 -3.09 -16.84 -4.44
C SER A 207 -3.12 -16.12 -3.08
N ASP A 208 -2.06 -16.23 -2.28
CA ASP A 208 -2.05 -15.66 -0.94
C ASP A 208 -1.90 -14.13 -0.99
N ARG A 209 -2.41 -13.47 0.06
CA ARG A 209 -2.26 -12.02 0.29
C ARG A 209 -1.06 -11.80 1.21
N VAL A 210 -0.22 -10.81 0.90
CA VAL A 210 0.91 -10.43 1.78
C VAL A 210 0.39 -9.82 3.08
N ALA A 211 1.04 -10.12 4.19
CA ALA A 211 0.70 -9.62 5.52
C ALA A 211 1.94 -9.42 6.40
N PRO A 212 3.04 -8.80 5.93
CA PRO A 212 4.26 -8.64 6.72
C PRO A 212 4.04 -7.75 7.95
N GLY A 213 4.80 -8.00 9.01
CA GLY A 213 4.81 -7.24 10.27
C GLY A 213 5.72 -7.91 11.31
N ASP A 214 6.15 -7.22 12.36
CA ASP A 214 6.89 -7.80 13.49
C ASP A 214 5.94 -8.54 14.46
N TYR A 215 5.65 -9.83 14.19
CA TYR A 215 4.72 -10.62 15.00
C TYR A 215 5.37 -11.26 16.23
N ASP A 216 6.71 -11.24 16.37
CA ASP A 216 7.41 -11.76 17.55
C ASP A 216 7.97 -10.68 18.48
N GLY A 217 8.05 -9.43 18.03
CA GLY A 217 8.52 -8.25 18.77
C GLY A 217 10.04 -8.17 18.85
N ASP A 218 10.75 -8.64 17.82
CA ASP A 218 12.22 -8.62 17.76
C ASP A 218 12.82 -7.39 17.06
N GLY A 219 11.96 -6.48 16.61
CA GLY A 219 12.29 -5.28 15.85
C GLY A 219 12.55 -5.55 14.37
N LYS A 220 12.15 -6.72 13.84
CA LYS A 220 12.23 -7.04 12.40
C LYS A 220 10.86 -7.36 11.85
N THR A 221 10.64 -6.99 10.59
CA THR A 221 9.48 -7.47 9.85
C THR A 221 9.57 -8.96 9.58
N ASP A 222 8.56 -9.69 10.02
CA ASP A 222 8.36 -11.09 9.66
C ASP A 222 7.74 -11.24 8.28
N ILE A 223 8.10 -12.32 7.60
CA ILE A 223 7.48 -12.69 6.33
C ILE A 223 6.18 -13.43 6.62
N ALA A 224 5.06 -12.85 6.19
CA ALA A 224 3.74 -13.40 6.48
C ALA A 224 2.75 -13.27 5.32
N VAL A 225 1.84 -14.23 5.25
CA VAL A 225 0.77 -14.28 4.24
C VAL A 225 -0.57 -14.69 4.86
N LYS A 226 -1.67 -14.16 4.32
CA LYS A 226 -3.04 -14.62 4.55
C LYS A 226 -3.51 -15.48 3.39
N ARG A 227 -3.93 -16.71 3.70
CA ARG A 227 -4.48 -17.68 2.75
C ARG A 227 -5.94 -17.98 3.06
N GLY A 228 -6.79 -17.94 2.04
CA GLY A 228 -8.19 -18.36 2.13
C GLY A 228 -8.94 -18.05 0.83
N ALA A 229 -9.79 -18.96 0.38
CA ALA A 229 -10.65 -18.72 -0.78
C ALA A 229 -11.84 -17.83 -0.37
N PRO A 230 -12.45 -17.06 -1.30
CA PRO A 230 -13.66 -16.31 -1.00
C PRO A 230 -14.77 -17.20 -0.42
N GLY A 231 -15.36 -16.77 0.70
CA GLY A 231 -16.38 -17.51 1.44
C GLY A 231 -15.85 -18.57 2.40
N GLU A 232 -14.54 -18.84 2.41
CA GLU A 232 -13.91 -19.83 3.28
C GLU A 232 -13.12 -19.16 4.41
N PRO A 233 -12.93 -19.83 5.57
CA PRO A 233 -12.04 -19.36 6.61
C PRO A 233 -10.62 -19.11 6.08
N ALA A 234 -9.99 -18.04 6.56
CA ALA A 234 -8.61 -17.72 6.24
C ALA A 234 -7.64 -18.17 7.34
N THR A 235 -6.38 -18.32 6.98
CA THR A 235 -5.26 -18.62 7.88
C THR A 235 -4.10 -17.69 7.55
N PHE A 236 -3.54 -17.07 8.57
CA PHE A 236 -2.26 -16.37 8.52
C PHE A 236 -1.14 -17.40 8.73
N PHE A 237 -0.16 -17.38 7.85
CA PHE A 237 1.08 -18.13 7.97
C PHE A 237 2.21 -17.12 8.13
N ILE A 238 2.98 -17.23 9.21
CA ILE A 238 3.97 -16.25 9.64
C ILE A 238 5.29 -16.98 9.85
N GLN A 239 6.31 -16.56 9.11
CA GLN A 239 7.69 -16.98 9.33
C GLN A 239 8.36 -15.89 10.17
N GLN A 240 8.31 -16.09 11.49
CA GLN A 240 8.90 -15.18 12.45
C GLN A 240 10.42 -15.22 12.35
N SER A 241 11.04 -14.05 12.45
CA SER A 241 12.46 -13.80 12.29
C SER A 241 13.28 -14.54 13.37
N THR A 242 12.77 -14.60 14.61
CA THR A 242 13.39 -15.30 15.74
C THR A 242 12.47 -16.35 16.38
N GLY A 243 11.15 -16.16 16.29
CA GLY A 243 10.13 -17.04 16.89
C GLY A 243 9.85 -18.35 16.12
N GLY A 244 10.36 -18.49 14.89
CA GLY A 244 10.08 -19.65 14.03
C GLY A 244 8.76 -19.55 13.28
N PHE A 245 8.15 -20.69 12.93
CA PHE A 245 6.91 -20.69 12.14
C PHE A 245 5.66 -20.67 13.04
N ARG A 246 4.72 -19.76 12.73
CA ARG A 246 3.43 -19.61 13.39
C ARG A 246 2.29 -19.63 12.36
N SER A 247 1.18 -20.26 12.71
CA SER A 247 -0.06 -20.21 11.92
C SER A 247 -1.25 -19.83 12.78
N VAL A 248 -2.10 -18.94 12.28
CA VAL A 248 -3.28 -18.42 13.01
C VAL A 248 -4.49 -18.46 12.08
N GLN A 249 -5.49 -19.29 12.39
CA GLN A 249 -6.76 -19.30 11.63
C GLN A 249 -7.61 -18.10 12.06
N PHE A 250 -7.79 -17.13 11.17
CA PHE A 250 -8.53 -15.90 11.48
C PHE A 250 -9.07 -15.20 10.23
N GLY A 251 -10.30 -14.71 10.33
CA GLY A 251 -11.02 -14.05 9.24
C GLY A 251 -11.51 -15.02 8.15
N MET A 252 -12.03 -14.44 7.07
CA MET A 252 -12.47 -15.13 5.83
C MET A 252 -11.55 -14.76 4.67
N GLY A 253 -11.50 -15.57 3.61
CA GLY A 253 -10.61 -15.36 2.45
C GLY A 253 -10.72 -13.98 1.81
N GLU A 254 -11.93 -13.42 1.74
CA GLU A 254 -12.23 -12.11 1.19
C GLU A 254 -11.81 -10.93 2.09
N ASP A 255 -11.68 -11.13 3.40
CA ASP A 255 -11.37 -10.05 4.35
C ASP A 255 -10.03 -9.35 3.98
N LEU A 256 -10.01 -8.02 4.06
CA LEU A 256 -8.83 -7.20 3.78
C LEU A 256 -7.79 -7.39 4.89
N VAL A 257 -6.50 -7.42 4.54
CA VAL A 257 -5.39 -7.57 5.48
C VAL A 257 -5.04 -6.20 6.05
N VAL A 258 -5.08 -6.03 7.38
CA VAL A 258 -4.76 -4.77 8.07
C VAL A 258 -3.97 -4.98 9.37
N PRO A 259 -2.85 -5.74 9.37
CA PRO A 259 -2.01 -5.88 10.54
C PRO A 259 -1.53 -4.51 11.04
N GLY A 260 -1.37 -4.41 12.36
CA GLY A 260 -1.16 -3.17 13.11
C GLY A 260 -0.96 -3.51 14.59
N ASP A 261 -0.29 -2.67 15.38
CA ASP A 261 -0.13 -2.85 16.82
C ASP A 261 -1.26 -2.06 17.46
N TYR A 262 -2.43 -2.66 17.57
CA TYR A 262 -3.62 -1.97 18.07
C TYR A 262 -3.67 -1.95 19.60
N ASP A 263 -2.85 -2.75 20.28
CA ASP A 263 -2.85 -2.88 21.74
C ASP A 263 -1.60 -2.31 22.43
N GLY A 264 -0.63 -1.82 21.65
CA GLY A 264 0.53 -1.05 22.08
C GLY A 264 1.54 -1.90 22.83
N ASP A 265 1.75 -3.15 22.40
CA ASP A 265 2.73 -4.07 22.98
C ASP A 265 4.01 -4.23 22.14
N ASP A 266 4.19 -3.37 21.14
CA ASP A 266 5.29 -3.34 20.17
C ASP A 266 5.34 -4.63 19.32
N LYS A 267 4.19 -5.28 19.10
CA LYS A 267 4.04 -6.41 18.18
C LYS A 267 2.88 -6.19 17.24
N THR A 268 3.01 -6.73 16.04
CA THR A 268 1.93 -6.77 15.08
C THR A 268 0.78 -7.66 15.55
N ASP A 269 -0.42 -7.09 15.61
CA ASP A 269 -1.65 -7.85 15.76
C ASP A 269 -2.08 -8.50 14.43
N VAL A 270 -2.66 -9.69 14.54
CA VAL A 270 -3.32 -10.32 13.39
C VAL A 270 -4.69 -9.68 13.20
N ALA A 271 -4.82 -8.88 12.15
CA ALA A 271 -6.02 -8.07 11.92
C ALA A 271 -6.53 -8.12 10.48
N VAL A 272 -7.86 -8.09 10.36
CA VAL A 272 -8.58 -8.08 9.08
C VAL A 272 -9.79 -7.15 9.10
N VAL A 273 -10.13 -6.57 7.94
CA VAL A 273 -11.40 -5.85 7.74
C VAL A 273 -12.32 -6.68 6.86
N ARG A 274 -13.47 -7.04 7.39
CA ARG A 274 -14.55 -7.63 6.60
C ARG A 274 -15.28 -6.54 5.82
N PRO A 275 -15.29 -6.59 4.47
CA PRO A 275 -16.07 -5.67 3.68
C PRO A 275 -17.57 -5.99 3.81
N GLY A 276 -18.40 -4.96 3.68
CA GLY A 276 -19.85 -5.05 3.80
C GLY A 276 -20.49 -3.70 3.53
N SER A 277 -21.77 -3.53 3.88
CA SER A 277 -22.38 -2.19 3.95
C SER A 277 -21.66 -1.31 4.98
N GLN A 278 -21.29 -1.92 6.11
CA GLN A 278 -20.39 -1.39 7.13
C GLN A 278 -19.11 -2.24 7.13
N LEU A 279 -17.96 -1.60 7.34
CA LEU A 279 -16.70 -2.31 7.52
C LEU A 279 -16.59 -2.82 8.97
N VAL A 280 -16.12 -4.06 9.12
CA VAL A 280 -15.93 -4.70 10.44
C VAL A 280 -14.46 -5.08 10.61
N TRP A 281 -13.78 -4.39 11.51
CA TRP A 281 -12.40 -4.64 11.90
C TRP A 281 -12.39 -5.75 12.95
N ASN A 282 -11.66 -6.83 12.69
CA ASN A 282 -11.45 -7.93 13.61
C ASN A 282 -9.96 -8.02 13.87
N ILE A 283 -9.54 -7.97 15.12
CA ILE A 283 -8.14 -7.86 15.54
C ILE A 283 -7.90 -8.90 16.64
N ILE A 284 -6.91 -9.77 16.48
CA ILE A 284 -6.36 -10.59 17.58
C ILE A 284 -5.18 -9.84 18.16
N ARG A 285 -5.31 -9.46 19.42
CA ARG A 285 -4.25 -8.81 20.21
C ARG A 285 -3.06 -9.73 20.46
N SER A 286 -1.86 -9.29 20.15
CA SER A 286 -0.58 -9.97 20.39
C SER A 286 -0.36 -10.24 21.88
N SER A 287 -0.70 -9.29 22.76
CA SER A 287 -0.39 -9.35 24.18
C SER A 287 -1.17 -10.43 24.95
N ASP A 288 -2.43 -10.68 24.56
CA ASP A 288 -3.34 -11.55 25.31
C ASP A 288 -4.18 -12.52 24.44
N ASN A 289 -4.04 -12.47 23.12
CA ASN A 289 -4.83 -13.22 22.13
C ASN A 289 -6.35 -12.95 22.19
N SER A 290 -6.79 -11.89 22.85
CA SER A 290 -8.20 -11.49 22.85
C SER A 290 -8.60 -10.92 21.49
N VAL A 291 -9.87 -11.12 21.13
CA VAL A 291 -10.41 -10.62 19.86
C VAL A 291 -11.14 -9.31 20.10
N SER A 292 -10.66 -8.24 19.47
CA SER A 292 -11.37 -6.96 19.35
C SER A 292 -12.17 -6.92 18.05
N VAL A 293 -13.43 -6.48 18.13
CA VAL A 293 -14.32 -6.31 16.97
C VAL A 293 -14.87 -4.90 16.95
N VAL A 294 -14.48 -4.11 15.95
CA VAL A 294 -14.88 -2.71 15.81
C VAL A 294 -15.63 -2.52 14.49
N ARG A 295 -16.79 -1.87 14.56
CA ARG A 295 -17.61 -1.53 13.38
C ARG A 295 -17.37 -0.09 13.02
N PHE A 296 -16.55 0.15 12.00
CA PHE A 296 -16.14 1.51 11.64
C PHE A 296 -15.83 1.63 10.17
N GLY A 297 -16.42 2.64 9.53
CA GLY A 297 -16.36 2.85 8.09
C GLY A 297 -17.50 2.16 7.33
N SER A 298 -17.61 2.51 6.05
CA SER A 298 -18.70 2.15 5.15
C SER A 298 -18.17 1.61 3.82
N LYS A 299 -19.05 0.94 3.07
CA LYS A 299 -18.74 0.42 1.73
C LYS A 299 -18.13 1.50 0.84
N GLY A 300 -17.00 1.19 0.20
CA GLY A 300 -16.32 2.07 -0.75
C GLY A 300 -15.27 3.00 -0.12
N GLN A 301 -15.13 3.00 1.21
CA GLN A 301 -14.01 3.65 1.87
C GLN A 301 -12.76 2.78 1.82
N PHE A 302 -11.58 3.41 1.76
CA PHE A 302 -10.29 2.75 1.86
C PHE A 302 -9.91 2.59 3.33
N THR A 303 -9.19 1.52 3.69
CA THR A 303 -8.55 1.37 5.01
C THR A 303 -7.24 2.16 5.03
N VAL A 304 -7.03 2.96 6.07
CA VAL A 304 -5.88 3.87 6.19
C VAL A 304 -5.33 3.90 7.61
N GLN A 305 -5.40 2.78 8.33
CA GLN A 305 -4.91 2.67 9.70
C GLN A 305 -3.44 3.12 9.82
N ALA A 306 -3.11 3.79 10.92
CA ALA A 306 -1.78 4.28 11.30
C ALA A 306 -1.84 4.90 12.73
N ASP A 307 -0.72 5.19 13.36
CA ASP A 307 -0.65 5.91 14.65
C ASP A 307 -0.79 7.43 14.43
N TYR A 308 -2.02 7.97 14.35
CA TYR A 308 -2.26 9.39 14.03
C TYR A 308 -2.14 10.32 15.25
N ASN A 309 -2.24 9.80 16.48
CA ASN A 309 -2.11 10.58 17.71
C ASN A 309 -0.70 10.52 18.31
N GLY A 310 0.13 9.58 17.87
CA GLY A 310 1.47 9.36 18.36
C GLY A 310 1.49 8.74 19.74
N ASP A 311 0.62 7.77 20.01
CA ASP A 311 0.61 7.03 21.27
C ASP A 311 1.26 5.63 21.19
N GLY A 312 1.80 5.28 20.02
CA GLY A 312 2.44 3.99 19.75
C GLY A 312 1.46 2.90 19.32
N ARG A 313 0.15 3.19 19.21
CA ARG A 313 -0.85 2.22 18.76
C ARG A 313 -1.36 2.58 17.37
N THR A 314 -1.68 1.56 16.60
CA THR A 314 -2.36 1.71 15.32
C THR A 314 -3.81 2.16 15.55
N ASP A 315 -4.16 3.33 15.02
CA ASP A 315 -5.54 3.80 15.02
C ASP A 315 -6.35 3.17 13.90
N ILE A 316 -7.62 2.87 14.18
CA ILE A 316 -8.55 2.39 13.15
C ILE A 316 -8.99 3.58 12.29
N ALA A 317 -8.71 3.54 10.99
CA ALA A 317 -9.01 4.65 10.11
C ALA A 317 -9.50 4.22 8.73
N THR A 318 -10.35 5.08 8.14
CA THR A 318 -10.87 4.92 6.79
C THR A 318 -10.84 6.24 6.03
N PHE A 319 -10.80 6.18 4.71
CA PHE A 319 -10.84 7.34 3.83
C PHE A 319 -12.00 7.25 2.83
N GLU A 320 -12.79 8.31 2.74
CA GLU A 320 -13.87 8.44 1.79
C GLU A 320 -13.39 9.21 0.55
N PRO A 321 -13.11 8.50 -0.57
CA PRO A 321 -12.52 9.13 -1.76
C PRO A 321 -13.43 10.20 -2.35
N GLY A 322 -14.73 9.95 -2.45
CA GLY A 322 -15.68 10.90 -3.05
C GLY A 322 -15.72 12.28 -2.36
N ARG A 323 -15.23 12.37 -1.12
CA ARG A 323 -15.17 13.61 -0.35
C ARG A 323 -13.75 14.03 0.02
N GLY A 324 -12.75 13.17 -0.12
CA GLY A 324 -11.39 13.45 0.37
C GLY A 324 -11.32 13.55 1.89
N LEU A 325 -12.05 12.69 2.61
CA LEU A 325 -12.24 12.80 4.05
C LEU A 325 -11.70 11.55 4.77
N TYR A 326 -10.79 11.77 5.70
CA TYR A 326 -10.31 10.75 6.64
C TYR A 326 -11.27 10.67 7.83
N PHE A 327 -11.56 9.46 8.27
CA PHE A 327 -12.28 9.15 9.50
C PHE A 327 -11.38 8.27 10.36
N ILE A 328 -11.10 8.66 11.59
CA ILE A 328 -10.17 7.98 12.48
C ILE A 328 -10.85 7.74 13.82
N LEU A 329 -10.64 6.56 14.40
CA LEU A 329 -10.88 6.26 15.80
C LEU A 329 -9.52 6.14 16.49
N GLN A 330 -9.10 7.22 17.13
CA GLN A 330 -7.82 7.26 17.81
C GLN A 330 -7.83 6.43 19.08
N SER A 331 -6.85 5.58 19.22
CA SER A 331 -6.54 4.84 20.43
C SER A 331 -6.11 5.78 21.59
N PRO A 332 -6.00 5.25 22.83
CA PRO A 332 -6.69 4.06 23.30
C PRO A 332 -8.21 4.29 23.48
N ASN A 333 -8.66 5.56 23.45
CA ASN A 333 -10.02 5.95 23.88
C ASN A 333 -11.07 5.92 22.76
N GLN A 334 -10.68 5.56 21.53
CA GLN A 334 -11.52 5.59 20.32
C GLN A 334 -12.11 6.99 20.05
N THR A 335 -11.29 8.04 20.25
CA THR A 335 -11.70 9.41 19.95
C THR A 335 -11.94 9.54 18.45
N PHE A 336 -13.15 9.94 18.06
CA PHE A 336 -13.50 10.11 16.66
C PHE A 336 -12.96 11.42 16.09
N ILE A 337 -12.24 11.34 14.98
CA ILE A 337 -11.75 12.47 14.19
C ILE A 337 -12.22 12.33 12.74
N ALA A 338 -12.62 13.46 12.15
CA ALA A 338 -12.80 13.60 10.71
C ALA A 338 -11.87 14.69 10.19
N GLN A 339 -10.93 14.33 9.30
CA GLN A 339 -9.94 15.24 8.75
C GLN A 339 -10.11 15.35 7.24
N GLN A 340 -10.46 16.55 6.76
CA GLN A 340 -10.55 16.83 5.34
C GLN A 340 -9.13 16.97 4.78
N PHE A 341 -8.74 16.04 3.91
CA PHE A 341 -7.48 16.12 3.17
C PHE A 341 -7.57 15.23 1.93
N GLY A 342 -7.53 15.83 0.74
CA GLY A 342 -7.61 15.13 -0.54
C GLY A 342 -8.86 15.43 -1.36
N THR A 343 -8.99 14.71 -2.45
CA THR A 343 -10.03 14.85 -3.49
C THR A 343 -10.47 13.47 -3.99
N SER A 344 -11.48 13.44 -4.88
CA SER A 344 -11.97 12.19 -5.49
C SER A 344 -10.97 11.47 -6.39
N GLU A 345 -9.86 12.12 -6.75
CA GLU A 345 -8.81 11.53 -7.59
C GLU A 345 -7.66 10.96 -6.76
N ASP A 346 -7.67 11.16 -5.45
CA ASP A 346 -6.60 10.79 -4.57
C ASP A 346 -6.80 9.39 -4.00
N TYR A 347 -5.69 8.64 -3.93
CA TYR A 347 -5.66 7.38 -3.22
C TYR A 347 -4.91 7.58 -1.91
N PRO A 348 -5.53 7.28 -0.78
CA PRO A 348 -4.87 7.47 0.50
C PRO A 348 -3.81 6.39 0.69
N VAL A 349 -2.83 6.69 1.52
CA VAL A 349 -1.82 5.72 1.93
C VAL A 349 -2.12 5.34 3.37
N GLY A 350 -2.42 4.07 3.59
CA GLY A 350 -2.48 3.47 4.91
C GLY A 350 -1.15 2.82 5.23
N ASN A 351 -0.85 2.70 6.52
CA ASN A 351 0.33 1.99 6.97
C ASN A 351 -0.06 0.65 7.63
N TYR A 352 0.75 -0.37 7.40
CA TYR A 352 0.66 -1.65 8.14
C TYR A 352 1.83 -1.81 9.12
N ASN A 353 2.70 -0.80 9.20
CA ASN A 353 3.98 -0.91 9.90
C ASN A 353 3.79 -0.88 11.39
N THR A 354 4.48 -1.82 12.01
CA THR A 354 4.37 -2.14 13.42
C THR A 354 5.72 -2.29 14.13
N TYR A 355 6.74 -1.59 13.62
CA TYR A 355 8.15 -1.78 14.00
C TYR A 355 8.51 -1.65 15.47
#